data_AF-A0A2U9INC2-F1
#
_entry.id   AF-A0A2U9INC2-F1
#
_cell.length_a   1.000
_cell.length_b   1.000
_cell.length_c   1.000
_cell.angle_alpha   90.00
_cell.angle_beta   90.00
_cell.angle_gamma   90.00
#
_symmetry.space_group_name_H-M   'P 1'
#
loop_
_entity.id
_entity.type
_entity.pdbx_description
1 polymer ?
#
loop_
_entity_poly.entity_id
_entity_poly.type
_entity_poly.pdbx_seq_one_letter_code
_entity_poly.pdbx_strand_id
1 'polypeptide(L)'
;MELKELQEKMKEMYLEQDNKRGLFPTFTWFVEEVGELAEALLSNEDKNIQEELADVIAWAISIANMKNIDVEEALRKKYNL
;
A
#
# COMPACT_ATOMS: atom_id res chain seq x y z
N MET A 1 -15.36 1.96 -5.78
CA MET A 1 -14.41 0.85 -5.84
C MET A 1 -14.38 0.24 -4.46
N GLU A 2 -14.67 -1.05 -4.36
CA GLU A 2 -14.52 -1.78 -3.09
C GLU A 2 -13.04 -2.08 -2.84
N LEU A 3 -12.65 -2.29 -1.58
CA LEU A 3 -11.25 -2.52 -1.23
C LEU A 3 -10.68 -3.77 -1.91
N LYS A 4 -11.50 -4.81 -2.04
CA LYS A 4 -11.17 -6.01 -2.80
C LYS A 4 -10.88 -5.74 -4.28
N GLU A 5 -11.68 -4.88 -4.93
CA GLU A 5 -11.46 -4.51 -6.33
C GLU A 5 -10.14 -3.74 -6.51
N LEU A 6 -9.82 -2.85 -5.57
CA LEU A 6 -8.53 -2.14 -5.56
C LEU A 6 -7.38 -3.15 -5.43
N GLN A 7 -7.48 -4.07 -4.47
CA GLN A 7 -6.43 -5.06 -4.23
C GLN A 7 -6.15 -5.94 -5.47
N GLU A 8 -7.19 -6.43 -6.14
CA GLU A 8 -7.04 -7.23 -7.37
C GLU A 8 -6.44 -6.40 -8.53
N LYS A 9 -6.86 -5.16 -8.72
CA LYS A 9 -6.24 -4.28 -9.73
C LYS A 9 -4.76 -4.03 -9.46
N MET A 10 -4.39 -3.77 -8.21
CA MET A 10 -2.97 -3.61 -7.83
C MET A 10 -2.18 -4.90 -8.08
N LYS A 11 -2.79 -6.05 -7.81
CA LYS A 11 -2.19 -7.36 -8.08
C LYS A 11 -1.91 -7.57 -9.56
N GLU A 12 -2.87 -7.26 -10.42
CA GLU A 12 -2.73 -7.35 -11.88
C GLU A 12 -1.62 -6.44 -12.42
N MET A 13 -1.47 -5.24 -11.86
CA MET A 13 -0.49 -4.25 -12.33
C MET A 13 0.93 -4.50 -11.84
N TYR A 14 1.11 -4.94 -10.58
CA TYR A 14 2.40 -4.84 -9.90
C TYR A 14 2.94 -6.16 -9.33
N LEU A 15 2.12 -7.20 -9.14
CA LEU A 15 2.56 -8.41 -8.41
C LEU A 15 3.73 -9.13 -9.10
N GLU A 16 3.80 -9.12 -10.43
CA GLU A 16 4.91 -9.77 -11.15
C GLU A 16 6.24 -9.06 -10.84
N GLN A 17 6.26 -7.73 -10.90
CA GLN A 17 7.42 -6.89 -10.62
C GLN A 17 7.79 -6.97 -9.14
N ASP A 18 6.80 -6.94 -8.25
CA ASP A 18 6.99 -7.08 -6.80
C ASP A 18 7.64 -8.41 -6.44
N ASN A 19 7.21 -9.51 -7.06
CA ASN A 19 7.82 -10.82 -6.87
C ASN A 19 9.25 -10.89 -7.40
N LYS A 20 9.55 -10.23 -8.54
CA LYS A 20 10.91 -10.12 -9.07
C LYS A 20 11.83 -9.31 -8.14
N ARG A 21 11.32 -8.21 -7.56
CA ARG A 21 12.04 -7.35 -6.62
C ARG A 21 12.25 -8.04 -5.26
N GLY A 22 11.28 -8.84 -4.81
CA GLY A 22 11.32 -9.56 -3.55
C GLY A 22 10.73 -8.78 -2.37
N LEU A 23 10.30 -9.51 -1.35
CA LEU A 23 9.47 -8.97 -0.25
C LEU A 23 10.16 -7.85 0.53
N PHE A 24 11.42 -8.04 0.94
CA PHE A 24 12.11 -7.04 1.77
C PHE A 24 12.46 -5.77 0.99
N PRO A 25 12.96 -5.84 -0.27
CA PRO A 25 13.09 -4.63 -1.07
C PRO A 25 11.76 -3.93 -1.35
N THR A 26 10.65 -4.66 -1.55
CA THR A 26 9.31 -4.04 -1.65
C THR A 26 8.89 -3.38 -0.32
N PHE A 27 9.23 -3.98 0.83
CA PHE A 27 9.02 -3.35 2.13
C PHE A 27 9.88 -2.09 2.31
N THR A 28 11.07 -2.03 1.74
CA THR A 28 11.89 -0.79 1.74
C THR A 28 11.16 0.35 1.02
N TRP A 29 10.57 0.09 -0.15
CA TRP A 29 9.74 1.09 -0.85
C TRP A 29 8.54 1.54 -0.01
N PHE A 30 7.86 0.60 0.65
CA PHE A 30 6.78 0.97 1.59
C PHE A 30 7.27 1.94 2.70
N VAL A 31 8.46 1.71 3.26
CA VAL A 31 9.02 2.58 4.30
C VAL A 31 9.44 3.95 3.74
N GLU A 32 9.92 3.99 2.49
CA GLU A 32 10.24 5.23 1.77
C GLU A 32 9.00 6.13 1.66
N GLU A 33 7.86 5.61 1.17
CA GLU A 33 6.62 6.43 1.07
C GLU A 33 6.07 6.87 2.42
N VAL A 34 6.29 6.08 3.49
CA VAL A 34 5.94 6.52 4.84
C VAL A 34 6.79 7.73 5.26
N GLY A 35 8.04 7.79 4.80
CA GLY A 35 8.91 8.95 4.96
C GLY A 35 8.44 10.16 4.15
N GLU A 36 8.08 9.96 2.88
CA GLU A 36 7.54 11.02 2.02
C GLU A 36 6.23 11.57 2.59
N LEU A 37 5.33 10.71 3.07
CA LEU A 37 4.12 11.12 3.78
C LEU A 37 4.44 11.95 5.04
N ALA A 38 5.48 11.60 5.78
CA ALA A 38 5.90 12.39 6.94
C ALA A 38 6.38 13.80 6.53
N GLU A 39 7.12 13.90 5.42
CA GLU A 39 7.54 15.19 4.86
C GLU A 39 6.34 16.03 4.40
N ALA A 40 5.39 15.42 3.68
CA ALA A 40 4.17 16.08 3.22
C ALA A 40 3.30 16.60 4.39
N LEU A 41 3.24 15.84 5.48
CA LEU A 41 2.55 16.27 6.70
C LEU A 41 3.26 17.45 7.38
N LEU A 42 4.60 17.47 7.39
CA LEU A 42 5.38 18.58 7.95
C LEU A 42 5.27 19.86 7.12
N SER A 43 5.16 19.74 5.80
CA SER A 43 4.96 20.88 4.90
C SER A 43 3.52 21.41 4.91
N ASN A 44 2.56 20.63 5.42
CA ASN A 44 1.13 20.96 5.47
C ASN A 44 0.56 21.30 4.08
N GLU A 45 1.03 20.57 3.06
CA GLU A 45 0.56 20.67 1.68
C GLU A 45 -0.43 19.54 1.39
N ASP A 46 -1.74 19.82 1.48
CA ASP A 46 -2.82 18.82 1.32
C ASP A 46 -2.71 17.98 0.05
N LYS A 47 -2.20 18.57 -1.04
CA LYS A 47 -2.01 17.87 -2.31
C LYS A 47 -0.96 16.75 -2.18
N ASN A 48 0.18 17.04 -1.56
CA ASN A 48 1.24 16.03 -1.38
C ASN A 48 0.78 15.00 -0.36
N ILE A 49 0.11 15.42 0.72
CA ILE A 49 -0.44 14.48 1.70
C ILE A 49 -1.38 13.47 1.03
N GLN A 50 -2.22 13.93 0.10
CA GLN A 50 -3.11 13.03 -0.65
C GLN A 50 -2.35 12.04 -1.54
N GLU A 51 -1.28 12.48 -2.20
CA GLU A 51 -0.42 11.68 -3.07
C GLU A 51 0.30 10.60 -2.25
N GLU A 52 1.06 11.01 -1.23
CA GLU A 52 1.85 10.09 -0.42
C GLU A 52 0.98 9.10 0.39
N LEU A 53 -0.19 9.53 0.83
CA LEU A 53 -1.11 8.63 1.52
C LEU A 53 -1.67 7.56 0.58
N ALA A 54 -1.86 7.87 -0.70
CA ALA A 54 -2.24 6.89 -1.70
C ALA A 54 -1.10 5.88 -1.94
N ASP A 55 0.15 6.35 -2.00
CA ASP A 55 1.31 5.49 -2.23
C ASP A 55 1.59 4.56 -1.04
N VAL A 56 1.50 5.06 0.19
CA VAL A 56 1.57 4.22 1.40
C VAL A 56 0.53 3.09 1.36
N ILE A 57 -0.71 3.39 0.97
CA ILE A 57 -1.76 2.37 0.84
C ILE A 57 -1.42 1.39 -0.30
N ALA A 58 -0.94 1.89 -1.44
CA ALA A 58 -0.58 1.06 -2.59
C ALA A 58 0.50 0.04 -2.24
N TRP A 59 1.58 0.47 -1.58
CA TRP A 59 2.65 -0.43 -1.18
C TRP A 59 2.25 -1.41 -0.08
N ALA A 60 1.38 -1.01 0.85
CA ALA A 60 0.80 -1.94 1.82
C ALA A 60 -0.01 -3.04 1.14
N ILE A 61 -0.78 -2.70 0.09
CA ILE A 61 -1.52 -3.65 -0.73
C ILE A 61 -0.56 -4.56 -1.52
N SER A 62 0.53 -4.03 -2.08
CA SER A 62 1.57 -4.85 -2.72
C SER A 62 2.12 -5.91 -1.78
N ILE A 63 2.46 -5.54 -0.54
CA ILE A 63 2.92 -6.50 0.48
C ILE A 63 1.84 -7.56 0.76
N ALA A 64 0.58 -7.15 0.92
CA ALA A 64 -0.53 -8.08 1.14
C ALA A 64 -0.68 -9.06 -0.03
N ASN A 65 -0.58 -8.59 -1.27
CA ASN A 65 -0.63 -9.42 -2.48
C ASN A 65 0.53 -10.43 -2.54
N MET A 66 1.76 -10.01 -2.25
CA MET A 66 2.92 -10.90 -2.17
C MET A 66 2.77 -11.97 -1.08
N LYS A 67 2.06 -11.66 0.00
CA LYS A 67 1.79 -12.58 1.11
C LYS A 67 0.48 -13.35 0.97
N ASN A 68 -0.27 -13.13 -0.11
CA ASN A 68 -1.59 -13.72 -0.34
C ASN A 68 -2.55 -13.48 0.84
N ILE A 69 -2.59 -12.24 1.33
CA ILE A 69 -3.48 -11.78 2.41
C ILE A 69 -4.60 -10.94 1.79
N ASP A 70 -5.86 -11.28 2.07
CA ASP A 70 -7.01 -10.44 1.74
C ASP A 70 -7.07 -9.28 2.75
N VAL A 71 -6.92 -8.04 2.26
CA VAL A 71 -6.84 -6.85 3.11
C VAL A 71 -8.21 -6.52 3.72
N GLU A 72 -9.30 -6.73 2.97
CA GLU A 72 -10.64 -6.44 3.46
C GLU A 72 -11.01 -7.35 4.63
N GLU A 73 -10.79 -8.66 4.49
CA GLU A 73 -10.98 -9.63 5.56
C GLU A 73 -10.06 -9.34 6.76
N ALA A 74 -8.80 -8.94 6.52
CA ALA A 74 -7.88 -8.57 7.58
C ALA A 74 -8.37 -7.36 8.39
N LEU A 75 -8.91 -6.34 7.73
CA LEU A 75 -9.50 -5.16 8.37
C LEU A 75 -10.78 -5.50 9.13
N ARG A 76 -11.70 -6.27 8.51
CA ARG A 76 -12.94 -6.74 9.15
C ARG A 76 -12.65 -7.48 10.44
N LYS A 77 -11.71 -8.43 10.40
CA LYS A 77 -11.29 -9.20 11.58
C LYS A 77 -10.66 -8.33 12.67
N LYS A 78 -9.87 -7.31 12.29
CA LYS A 78 -9.13 -6.48 13.26
C LYS A 78 -10.02 -5.44 13.94
N TYR A 79 -10.94 -4.84 13.19
CA TYR A 79 -11.73 -3.68 13.62
C TYR A 79 -13.21 -3.98 13.84
N ASN A 80 -13.65 -5.23 13.66
CA ASN A 80 -15.06 -5.66 13.74
C ASN A 80 -15.98 -4.83 12.82
N LEU A 81 -15.58 -4.71 11.55
CA LEU A 81 -16.32 -4.01 10.47
C LEU A 81 -17.31 -4.94 9.74
#